data_AF-A0A136MQC1-F1
#
_entry.id   AF-A0A136MQC1-F1
#
_cell.length_a   1.000
_cell.length_b   1.000
_cell.length_c   1.000
_cell.angle_alpha   90.00
_cell.angle_beta   90.00
_cell.angle_gamma   90.00
#
_symmetry.space_group_name_H-M   'P 1'
#
loop_
_entity.id
_entity.type
_entity.pdbx_description
1 polymer ?
#
loop_
_entity_poly.entity_id
_entity_poly.type
_entity_poly.pdbx_seq_one_letter_code
_entity_poly.pdbx_strand_id
1 'polypeptide(L)'
;MDRRDFLKTTIAGGVGISLGNAVSHAAELPLPMQATADSIIFIWLPGGIAQTDTWDPKKHTPYTQGMKGSEILGTCPSIPTKADGIYLGEGLETIASVMDKGAIIRTLTNK
;
A
#
# COMPACT_ATOMS: atom_id res chain seq x y z
N MET A 1 17.47 48.64 6.41
CA MET A 1 17.09 47.52 5.51
C MET A 1 16.01 48.04 4.58
N ASP A 2 16.30 48.10 3.29
CA ASP A 2 15.35 48.61 2.30
C ASP A 2 14.37 47.49 1.87
N ARG A 3 13.17 47.84 1.40
CA ARG A 3 12.13 46.85 1.01
C ARG A 3 12.63 45.88 -0.06
N ARG A 4 13.47 46.39 -0.96
CA ARG A 4 14.11 45.62 -2.03
C ARG A 4 15.13 44.62 -1.48
N ASP A 5 15.85 44.97 -0.43
CA ASP A 5 16.83 44.06 0.18
C ASP A 5 16.12 42.93 0.94
N PHE A 6 15.04 43.26 1.65
CA PHE A 6 14.20 42.25 2.33
C PHE A 6 13.60 41.23 1.35
N LEU A 7 13.07 41.68 0.20
CA LEU A 7 12.52 40.79 -0.83
C LEU A 7 13.61 39.89 -1.44
N LYS A 8 14.79 40.44 -1.73
CA LYS A 8 15.91 39.66 -2.28
C LYS A 8 16.38 38.58 -1.31
N THR A 9 16.53 38.91 -0.02
CA THR A 9 16.97 37.96 1.00
C THR A 9 15.91 36.88 1.26
N THR A 10 14.63 37.23 1.25
CA THR A 10 13.53 36.27 1.47
C THR A 10 13.41 35.28 0.30
N ILE A 11 13.51 35.75 -0.95
CA ILE A 11 13.48 34.89 -2.14
C ILE A 11 14.71 33.98 -2.19
N ALA A 12 15.91 34.52 -1.92
CA ALA A 12 17.13 33.74 -1.90
C ALA A 12 17.10 32.65 -0.80
N GLY A 13 16.58 32.98 0.39
CA GLY A 13 16.39 32.03 1.48
C GLY A 13 15.36 30.93 1.14
N GLY A 14 14.23 31.30 0.52
CA GLY A 14 13.20 30.34 0.12
C GLY A 14 13.67 29.36 -0.95
N VAL A 15 14.42 29.83 -1.96
CA VAL A 15 15.02 28.96 -2.98
C VAL A 15 16.09 28.05 -2.39
N GLY A 16 16.92 28.56 -1.48
CA GLY A 16 17.92 27.76 -0.77
C GLY A 16 17.30 26.62 0.05
N ILE A 17 16.20 26.89 0.76
CA ILE A 17 15.47 25.87 1.54
C ILE A 17 14.81 24.84 0.61
N SER A 18 14.20 25.28 -0.49
CA SER A 18 13.54 24.37 -1.44
C SER A 18 14.54 23.44 -2.13
N LEU A 19 15.72 23.94 -2.51
CA LEU A 19 16.78 23.11 -3.08
C LEU A 19 17.41 22.20 -2.02
N GLY A 20 17.62 22.70 -0.80
CA GLY A 20 18.09 21.88 0.32
C GLY A 20 17.19 20.68 0.59
N ASN A 21 15.87 20.88 0.68
CA ASN A 21 14.90 19.80 0.88
C ASN A 21 14.84 18.82 -0.30
N ALA A 22 14.97 19.30 -1.55
CA ALA A 22 15.01 18.44 -2.72
C ALA A 22 16.27 17.55 -2.74
N VAL A 23 17.41 18.07 -2.29
CA VAL A 23 18.67 17.31 -2.21
C VAL A 23 18.67 16.34 -1.02
N SER A 24 18.08 16.72 0.12
CA SER A 24 17.89 15.83 1.28
C SER A 24 17.01 14.63 0.94
N HIS A 25 15.97 14.80 0.12
CA HIS A 25 15.15 13.67 -0.35
C HIS A 25 15.79 12.86 -1.50
N ALA A 26 16.80 13.39 -2.18
CA ALA A 26 17.56 12.64 -3.19
C ALA A 26 18.70 11.79 -2.58
N ALA A 27 19.15 12.13 -1.35
CA ALA A 27 20.27 11.47 -0.67
C ALA A 27 19.87 10.23 0.16
N GLU A 28 18.58 9.99 0.38
CA GLU A 28 18.09 8.73 0.96
C GLU A 28 17.80 7.73 -0.17
N LEU A 29 18.84 7.32 -0.91
CA LEU A 29 18.81 5.97 -1.44
C LEU A 29 19.13 5.08 -0.23
N PRO A 30 18.17 4.28 0.28
CA PRO A 30 18.46 3.40 1.39
C PRO A 30 19.67 2.57 0.99
N LEU A 31 20.72 2.60 1.82
CA LEU A 31 21.84 1.69 1.68
C LEU A 31 21.25 0.28 1.50
N PRO A 32 21.74 -0.52 0.54
CA PRO A 32 21.18 -1.85 0.30
C PRO A 32 21.14 -2.59 1.63
N MET A 33 19.92 -2.85 2.10
CA MET A 33 19.73 -3.53 3.38
C MET A 33 20.40 -4.89 3.29
N GLN A 34 21.27 -5.20 4.24
CA GLN A 34 21.84 -6.53 4.33
C GLN A 34 20.69 -7.52 4.57
N ALA A 35 20.48 -8.45 3.64
CA ALA A 35 19.48 -9.48 3.80
C ALA A 35 19.81 -10.32 5.03
N THR A 36 18.88 -10.41 5.98
CA THR A 36 19.06 -11.16 7.24
C THR A 36 18.54 -12.60 7.17
N ALA A 37 17.80 -12.95 6.11
CA ALA A 37 17.21 -14.28 5.95
C ALA A 37 18.10 -15.17 5.09
N ASP A 38 18.39 -16.39 5.58
CA ASP A 38 19.21 -17.38 4.87
C ASP A 38 18.44 -18.15 3.79
N SER A 39 17.10 -18.19 3.86
CA SER A 39 16.24 -18.96 2.96
C SER A 39 14.82 -18.39 2.89
N ILE A 40 14.16 -18.56 1.74
CA ILE A 40 12.80 -18.08 1.46
C ILE A 40 11.96 -19.23 0.91
N ILE A 41 10.72 -19.36 1.39
CA ILE A 41 9.71 -20.21 0.78
C ILE A 41 8.83 -19.34 -0.11
N PHE A 42 8.82 -19.62 -1.41
CA PHE A 42 7.93 -18.94 -2.35
C PHE A 42 6.75 -19.85 -2.71
N ILE A 43 5.56 -19.46 -2.26
CA ILE A 43 4.31 -20.15 -2.59
C ILE A 43 3.67 -19.41 -3.77
N TRP A 44 3.69 -20.03 -4.94
CA TRP A 44 2.96 -19.56 -6.10
C TRP A 44 1.62 -20.29 -6.20
N LEU A 45 0.52 -19.54 -6.22
CA LEU A 45 -0.83 -20.08 -6.36
C LEU A 45 -1.33 -19.84 -7.80
N PRO A 46 -1.11 -20.78 -8.74
CA PRO A 46 -1.61 -20.64 -10.10
C PRO A 46 -3.13 -20.76 -10.13
N GLY A 47 -3.78 -20.01 -11.03
CA GLY A 47 -5.24 -20.00 -11.14
C GLY A 47 -5.94 -18.77 -10.54
N GLY A 48 -5.17 -17.80 -10.04
CA GLY A 48 -5.61 -16.43 -9.79
C GLY A 48 -6.87 -16.33 -8.93
N ILE A 49 -6.74 -16.53 -7.62
CA ILE A 49 -7.83 -16.17 -6.71
C ILE A 49 -8.06 -14.67 -6.84
N ALA A 50 -9.31 -14.24 -6.91
CA ALA A 50 -9.66 -12.84 -7.04
C ALA A 50 -9.06 -12.05 -5.87
N GLN A 51 -8.22 -11.05 -6.19
CA GLN A 51 -7.64 -10.16 -5.18
C GLN A 51 -8.74 -9.49 -4.33
N THR A 52 -9.87 -9.19 -4.96
CA THR A 52 -11.06 -8.57 -4.35
C THR A 52 -11.79 -9.45 -3.34
N ASP A 53 -11.47 -10.74 -3.30
CA ASP A 53 -12.05 -11.73 -2.38
C ASP A 53 -11.03 -12.25 -1.36
N THR A 54 -9.79 -11.74 -1.38
CA THR A 54 -8.69 -12.28 -0.57
C THR A 54 -7.95 -11.20 0.21
N TRP A 55 -6.79 -10.73 -0.25
CA TRP A 55 -5.88 -9.85 0.48
C TRP A 55 -6.21 -8.35 0.34
N ASP A 56 -7.17 -8.00 -0.50
CA ASP A 56 -7.68 -6.64 -0.69
C ASP A 56 -9.19 -6.67 -0.90
N PRO A 57 -9.95 -7.11 0.13
CA PRO A 57 -11.38 -7.33 0.01
C PRO A 57 -12.10 -6.06 -0.44
N LYS A 58 -12.89 -6.17 -1.50
CA LYS A 58 -13.76 -5.08 -1.95
C LYS A 58 -15.14 -5.21 -1.34
N LYS A 59 -16.01 -4.25 -1.66
CA LYS A 59 -17.39 -4.26 -1.17
C LYS A 59 -18.05 -5.60 -1.55
N HIS A 60 -18.53 -6.32 -0.53
CA HIS A 60 -19.25 -7.56 -0.73
C HIS A 60 -20.52 -7.31 -1.53
N THR A 61 -20.66 -8.04 -2.63
CA THR A 61 -21.79 -8.01 -3.54
C THR A 61 -22.24 -9.44 -3.81
N PRO A 62 -23.30 -9.94 -3.14
CA PRO A 62 -23.87 -11.24 -3.42
C PRO A 62 -24.28 -11.38 -4.89
N TYR A 63 -23.97 -12.52 -5.49
CA TYR A 63 -24.36 -12.81 -6.87
C TYR A 63 -25.88 -12.95 -6.99
N THR A 64 -26.44 -12.38 -8.06
CA THR A 64 -27.83 -12.61 -8.47
C THR A 64 -27.88 -12.99 -9.95
N GLN A 65 -28.81 -13.86 -10.33
CA GLN A 65 -28.96 -14.29 -11.72
C GLN A 65 -29.22 -13.09 -12.66
N GLY A 66 -28.46 -12.99 -13.74
CA GLY A 66 -28.58 -11.88 -14.72
C GLY A 66 -27.81 -10.61 -14.35
N MET A 67 -27.08 -10.61 -13.22
CA MET A 67 -26.21 -9.51 -12.81
C MET A 67 -25.09 -9.25 -13.82
N LYS A 68 -24.72 -7.98 -14.02
CA LYS A 68 -23.57 -7.64 -14.86
C LYS A 68 -22.29 -7.93 -14.08
N GLY A 69 -21.28 -8.49 -14.76
CA GLY A 69 -19.97 -8.77 -14.13
C GLY A 69 -19.33 -7.52 -13.52
N SER A 70 -19.53 -6.35 -14.11
CA SER A 70 -19.05 -5.05 -13.58
C SER A 70 -19.64 -4.65 -12.23
N GLU A 71 -20.76 -5.24 -11.84
CA GLU A 71 -21.43 -4.95 -10.56
C GLU A 71 -20.90 -5.87 -9.44
N ILE A 72 -20.22 -6.97 -9.80
CA ILE A 72 -19.60 -7.91 -8.85
C ILE A 72 -18.25 -7.34 -8.42
N LEU A 73 -18.24 -6.68 -7.27
CA LEU A 73 -17.03 -6.06 -6.72
C LEU A 73 -16.22 -7.03 -5.86
N GLY A 74 -16.90 -7.87 -5.07
CA GLY A 74 -16.30 -8.95 -4.29
C GLY A 74 -17.39 -9.93 -3.87
N THR A 75 -17.11 -11.23 -3.93
CA THR A 75 -18.03 -12.32 -3.63
C THR A 75 -17.92 -12.80 -2.18
N CYS A 76 -16.78 -12.55 -1.52
CA CYS A 76 -16.56 -12.92 -0.12
C CYS A 76 -16.82 -11.73 0.81
N PRO A 77 -17.50 -11.93 1.96
CA PRO A 77 -17.52 -10.97 3.05
C PRO A 77 -16.11 -10.67 3.58
N SER A 78 -15.95 -9.50 4.19
CA SER A 78 -14.69 -9.06 4.78
C SER A 78 -14.65 -9.41 6.27
N ILE A 79 -13.53 -9.98 6.72
CA ILE A 79 -13.28 -10.38 8.11
C ILE A 79 -12.12 -9.56 8.71
N PRO A 80 -12.20 -9.19 10.01
CA PRO A 80 -11.09 -8.52 10.69
C PRO A 80 -9.90 -9.46 10.82
N THR A 81 -8.70 -8.90 10.87
CA THR A 81 -7.49 -9.65 11.20
C THR A 81 -6.95 -9.27 12.58
N LYS A 82 -5.91 -9.97 13.03
CA LYS A 82 -5.18 -9.62 14.24
C LYS A 82 -4.40 -8.30 14.13
N ALA A 83 -4.15 -7.81 12.91
CA ALA A 83 -3.55 -6.51 12.68
C ALA A 83 -4.64 -5.44 12.50
N ASP A 84 -4.57 -4.38 13.32
CA ASP A 84 -5.56 -3.32 13.31
C ASP A 84 -5.67 -2.65 11.93
N GLY A 85 -6.92 -2.43 11.50
CA GLY A 85 -7.20 -1.79 10.21
C GLY A 85 -6.94 -2.68 8.98
N ILE A 86 -6.49 -3.92 9.16
CA ILE A 86 -6.33 -4.90 8.08
C ILE A 86 -7.50 -5.89 8.11
N TYR A 87 -8.08 -6.10 6.94
CA TYR A 87 -9.17 -7.03 6.69
C TYR A 87 -8.82 -7.97 5.53
N LEU A 88 -9.32 -9.19 5.59
CA LEU A 88 -9.19 -10.21 4.53
C LEU A 88 -10.58 -10.72 4.14
N GLY A 89 -10.69 -11.44 3.02
CA GLY A 89 -11.92 -12.16 2.67
C GLY A 89 -12.16 -13.38 3.58
N GLU A 90 -13.43 -13.68 3.80
CA GLU A 90 -13.89 -14.92 4.45
C GLU A 90 -13.29 -16.16 3.75
N GLY A 91 -12.87 -17.17 4.54
CA GLY A 91 -12.10 -18.33 4.10
C GLY A 91 -10.59 -18.23 4.37
N LEU A 92 -10.10 -17.06 4.81
CA LEU A 92 -8.70 -16.84 5.21
C LEU A 92 -8.53 -16.65 6.73
N GLU A 93 -9.41 -17.22 7.56
CA GLU A 93 -9.45 -17.00 9.02
C GLU A 93 -8.11 -17.36 9.68
N THR A 94 -7.48 -18.47 9.25
CA THR A 94 -6.18 -18.89 9.78
C THR A 94 -5.09 -17.86 9.48
N ILE A 95 -5.10 -17.25 8.29
CA ILE A 95 -4.16 -16.18 7.93
C ILE A 95 -4.48 -14.90 8.71
N ALA A 96 -5.76 -14.54 8.78
CA ALA A 96 -6.25 -13.38 9.54
C ALA A 96 -5.81 -13.43 11.01
N SER A 97 -5.80 -14.63 11.62
CA SER A 97 -5.39 -14.85 13.01
C SER A 97 -3.92 -14.57 13.30
N VAL A 98 -3.05 -14.52 12.28
CA VAL A 98 -1.60 -14.30 12.40
C VAL A 98 -1.09 -13.10 11.60
N MET A 99 -2.00 -12.20 11.18
CA MET A 99 -1.66 -11.03 10.36
C MET A 99 -0.73 -10.03 11.08
N ASP A 100 -0.63 -10.10 12.41
CA ASP A 100 0.36 -9.36 13.22
C ASP A 100 1.82 -9.75 12.92
N LYS A 101 2.04 -10.84 12.19
CA LYS A 101 3.36 -11.36 11.79
C LYS A 101 3.64 -11.21 10.30
N GLY A 102 2.72 -10.64 9.54
CA GLY A 102 2.83 -10.55 8.08
C GLY A 102 2.71 -9.13 7.57
N ALA A 103 3.00 -8.95 6.29
CA ALA A 103 2.78 -7.71 5.57
C ALA A 103 2.03 -8.01 4.28
N ILE A 104 1.07 -7.15 3.92
CA ILE A 104 0.39 -7.19 2.63
C ILE A 104 1.04 -6.15 1.72
N ILE A 105 1.61 -6.61 0.61
CA ILE A 105 2.22 -5.72 -0.38
C ILE A 105 1.20 -5.47 -1.50
N ARG A 106 0.73 -4.23 -1.63
CA ARG A 106 -0.23 -3.82 -2.67
C ARG A 106 0.50 -3.16 -3.82
N THR A 107 0.85 -3.94 -4.85
CA THR A 107 1.60 -3.45 -6.03
C THR A 107 0.72 -3.09 -7.21
N LEU A 108 -0.53 -3.58 -7.25
CA LEU A 108 -1.48 -3.31 -8.32
C LEU A 108 -2.32 -2.08 -8.01
N THR A 109 -2.35 -1.14 -8.95
CA THR A 109 -3.22 0.03 -8.93
C THR A 109 -3.93 0.15 -10.27
N ASN A 110 -5.17 0.64 -10.26
CA ASN A 110 -5.92 0.95 -11.47
C ASN A 110 -6.13 2.47 -11.54
N LYS A 111 -6.09 3.03 -12.75
CA LYS A 111 -6.42 4.45 -12.99
C LYS A 111 -7.92 4.63 -13.15
#